data_AF-A0A955LN25-F1
#
_entry.id   AF-A0A955LN25-F1
#
_cell.length_a   1.000
_cell.length_b   1.000
_cell.length_c   1.000
_cell.angle_alpha   90.00
_cell.angle_beta   90.00
_cell.angle_gamma   90.00
#
_symmetry.space_group_name_H-M   'P 1'
#
loop_
_entity.id
_entity.type
_entity.pdbx_description
1 polymer ?
#
loop_
_entity_poly.entity_id
_entity_poly.type
_entity_poly.pdbx_seq_one_letter_code
_entity_poly.pdbx_strand_id
1 'polypeptide(L)'
;MNKNHMKIATVILIVGAVAYSVYVFLQESGRARMEQHWSGQRFAARDYYPLTPGNKWTYRISGDDEQSRLDVEITQRVQWQGRDAVRVTFNDAASKILGFAESGLVKYQEIDDGEQEVYDPPGSILPDLTFGESRVFHPKYVMQTADAEVATRAAAEMSFWLDTIESVKVPAGTFRDVLKVGYYDRWEEEDGSFDISRGYIWFARGVGIVKIKGSATEVDPESGRRETEKEMHVLVSYHIAGDAREGRSE
;
A
#
# COMPACT_ATOMS: atom_id res chain seq x y z
N MET A 1 -36.96 -21.83 36.15
CA MET A 1 -36.24 -21.68 34.87
C MET A 1 -36.79 -22.67 33.85
N ASN A 2 -37.24 -22.17 32.69
CA ASN A 2 -38.04 -22.92 31.73
C ASN A 2 -37.12 -23.76 30.80
N LYS A 3 -37.21 -25.10 30.86
CA LYS A 3 -36.33 -26.04 30.13
C LYS A 3 -36.40 -25.90 28.59
N ASN A 4 -37.40 -25.20 28.06
CA ASN A 4 -37.55 -24.94 26.63
C ASN A 4 -36.61 -23.83 26.10
N HIS A 5 -36.20 -22.86 26.93
CA HIS A 5 -35.25 -21.82 26.49
C HIS A 5 -33.82 -22.36 26.28
N MET A 6 -33.45 -23.41 27.02
CA MET A 6 -32.10 -23.98 26.94
C MET A 6 -31.88 -24.78 25.64
N LYS A 7 -32.93 -25.44 25.11
CA LYS A 7 -32.83 -26.19 23.84
C LYS A 7 -32.70 -25.29 22.62
N ILE A 8 -33.34 -24.12 22.63
CA ILE A 8 -33.29 -23.15 21.52
C ILE A 8 -31.89 -22.51 21.43
N ALA A 9 -31.27 -22.17 22.57
CA ALA A 9 -29.92 -21.61 22.61
C ALA A 9 -28.85 -22.57 22.05
N THR A 10 -28.94 -23.87 22.33
CA THR A 10 -28.00 -24.88 21.81
C THR A 10 -28.12 -25.06 20.29
N VAL A 11 -29.33 -25.03 19.73
CA VAL A 11 -29.53 -25.15 18.28
C VAL A 11 -28.96 -23.94 17.53
N ILE A 12 -29.11 -22.73 18.08
CA ILE A 12 -28.56 -21.49 17.48
C ILE A 12 -27.03 -21.52 17.45
N LEU A 13 -26.38 -21.99 18.53
CA LEU A 13 -24.92 -22.12 18.59
C LEU A 13 -24.37 -23.12 17.57
N ILE A 14 -25.05 -24.25 17.36
CA ILE A 14 -24.62 -25.26 16.38
C ILE A 14 -24.77 -24.73 14.95
N VAL A 15 -25.88 -24.06 14.63
CA VAL A 15 -26.09 -23.47 13.29
C VAL A 15 -25.07 -22.36 13.02
N GLY A 16 -24.76 -21.53 14.01
CA GLY A 16 -23.72 -20.49 13.90
C GLY A 16 -22.34 -21.07 13.64
N ALA A 17 -21.95 -22.13 14.36
CA ALA A 17 -20.67 -22.81 14.19
C ALA A 17 -20.53 -23.46 12.80
N VAL A 18 -21.57 -24.16 12.32
CA VAL A 18 -21.57 -24.78 10.99
C VAL A 18 -21.51 -23.73 9.89
N ALA A 19 -22.28 -22.64 9.99
CA ALA A 19 -22.23 -21.55 9.02
C ALA A 19 -20.85 -20.89 8.97
N TYR A 20 -20.22 -20.67 10.12
CA TYR A 20 -18.85 -20.13 10.21
C TYR A 20 -17.82 -21.08 9.57
N SER A 21 -17.88 -22.38 9.87
CA SER A 21 -16.97 -23.37 9.28
C SER A 21 -17.13 -23.51 7.77
N VAL A 22 -18.36 -23.47 7.25
CA VAL A 22 -18.62 -23.48 5.79
C VAL A 22 -18.09 -22.20 5.14
N TYR A 23 -18.25 -21.05 5.78
CA TYR A 23 -17.71 -19.78 5.29
C TYR A 23 -16.17 -19.80 5.20
N VAL A 24 -15.50 -20.28 6.25
CA VAL A 24 -14.03 -20.42 6.26
C VAL A 24 -13.57 -21.40 5.18
N PHE A 25 -14.21 -22.56 5.05
CA PHE A 25 -13.89 -23.56 4.03
C PHE A 25 -14.09 -23.03 2.60
N LEU A 26 -15.14 -22.24 2.35
CA LEU A 26 -15.36 -21.60 1.05
C LEU A 26 -14.31 -20.54 0.73
N GLN A 27 -13.82 -19.79 1.74
CA GLN A 27 -12.71 -18.86 1.55
C GLN A 27 -11.39 -19.59 1.27
N GLU A 28 -11.09 -20.66 2.01
CA GLU A 28 -9.85 -21.43 1.83
C GLU A 28 -9.82 -22.20 0.51
N SER A 29 -10.94 -22.83 0.11
CA SER A 29 -11.03 -23.54 -1.18
C SER A 29 -11.00 -22.59 -2.38
N GLY A 30 -11.59 -21.40 -2.25
CA GLY A 30 -11.48 -20.33 -3.25
C GLY A 30 -10.04 -19.83 -3.39
N ARG A 31 -9.35 -19.57 -2.27
CA ARG A 31 -7.92 -19.22 -2.26
C ARG A 31 -7.09 -20.29 -2.94
N ALA A 32 -7.16 -21.55 -2.48
CA ALA A 32 -6.36 -22.67 -3.00
C ALA A 32 -6.50 -22.84 -4.53
N ARG A 33 -7.70 -22.64 -5.08
CA ARG A 33 -7.94 -22.75 -6.52
C ARG A 33 -7.32 -21.59 -7.30
N MET A 34 -7.33 -20.38 -6.74
CA MET A 34 -6.63 -19.24 -7.31
C MET A 34 -5.12 -19.40 -7.25
N GLU A 35 -4.58 -19.93 -6.14
CA GLU A 35 -3.13 -20.15 -6.02
C GLU A 35 -2.63 -21.09 -7.12
N GLN A 36 -3.39 -22.12 -7.49
CA GLN A 36 -3.03 -23.02 -8.59
C GLN A 36 -2.99 -22.34 -9.96
N HIS A 37 -3.90 -21.39 -10.24
CA HIS A 37 -3.93 -20.72 -11.54
C HIS A 37 -2.77 -19.74 -11.71
N TRP A 38 -2.38 -19.05 -10.64
CA TRP A 38 -1.35 -18.01 -10.65
C TRP A 38 0.01 -18.48 -10.13
N SER A 39 0.14 -19.76 -9.79
CA SER A 39 1.39 -20.33 -9.27
C SER A 39 2.55 -20.12 -10.23
N GLY A 40 3.64 -19.55 -9.72
CA GLY A 40 4.85 -19.28 -10.51
C GLY A 40 4.75 -18.09 -11.47
N GLN A 41 3.59 -17.42 -11.58
CA GLN A 41 3.51 -16.18 -12.34
C GLN A 41 4.20 -15.04 -11.58
N ARG A 42 5.18 -14.41 -12.24
CA ARG A 42 5.84 -13.19 -11.78
C ARG A 42 5.05 -11.97 -12.23
N PHE A 43 4.82 -11.05 -11.31
CA PHE A 43 4.18 -9.76 -11.53
C PHE A 43 5.23 -8.67 -11.42
N ALA A 44 5.57 -8.03 -12.55
CA ALA A 44 6.56 -6.98 -12.57
C ALA A 44 5.92 -5.65 -12.16
N ALA A 45 6.54 -4.92 -11.22
CA ALA A 45 5.99 -3.66 -10.70
C ALA A 45 5.72 -2.62 -11.81
N ARG A 46 6.55 -2.64 -12.86
CA ARG A 46 6.43 -1.77 -14.04
C ARG A 46 5.14 -1.92 -14.83
N ASP A 47 4.50 -3.09 -14.76
CA ASP A 47 3.24 -3.33 -15.45
C ASP A 47 2.07 -2.66 -14.70
N TYR A 48 2.28 -2.34 -13.43
CA TYR A 48 1.22 -1.87 -12.54
C TYR A 48 1.31 -0.38 -12.25
N TYR A 49 2.50 0.22 -12.19
CA TYR A 49 2.65 1.64 -11.83
C TYR A 49 3.38 2.43 -12.93
N PRO A 50 2.68 3.01 -13.92
CA PRO A 50 3.33 3.73 -15.01
C PRO A 50 3.98 5.03 -14.52
N LEU A 51 5.30 5.16 -14.72
CA LEU A 51 6.09 6.35 -14.36
C LEU A 51 6.26 7.32 -15.54
N THR A 52 5.15 7.73 -16.14
CA THR A 52 5.16 8.70 -17.26
C THR A 52 4.74 10.08 -16.74
N PRO A 53 5.53 11.14 -16.98
CA PRO A 53 5.10 12.50 -16.68
C PRO A 53 3.75 12.84 -17.32
N GLY A 54 2.92 13.55 -16.57
CA GLY A 54 1.54 13.83 -16.92
C GLY A 54 0.53 12.83 -16.35
N ASN A 55 0.96 11.67 -15.83
CA ASN A 55 0.05 10.78 -15.11
C ASN A 55 -0.47 11.45 -13.85
N LYS A 56 -1.78 11.33 -13.57
CA LYS A 56 -2.46 11.95 -12.43
C LYS A 56 -3.42 10.97 -11.76
N TRP A 57 -3.55 11.07 -10.44
CA TRP A 57 -4.53 10.35 -9.65
C TRP A 57 -5.16 11.28 -8.61
N THR A 58 -6.45 11.08 -8.36
CA THR A 58 -7.17 11.72 -7.27
C THR A 58 -7.73 10.65 -6.36
N TYR A 59 -7.38 10.70 -5.09
CA TYR A 59 -7.88 9.80 -4.06
C TYR A 59 -8.81 10.54 -3.11
N ARG A 60 -9.82 9.80 -2.63
CA ARG A 60 -10.54 10.15 -1.42
C ARG A 60 -9.90 9.41 -0.26
N ILE A 61 -9.50 10.15 0.75
CA ILE A 61 -8.97 9.61 2.00
C ILE A 61 -10.09 9.65 3.03
N SER A 62 -10.21 8.56 3.78
CA SER A 62 -11.06 8.50 4.97
C SER A 62 -10.29 7.88 6.12
N GLY A 63 -10.16 8.65 7.20
CA GLY A 63 -9.64 8.20 8.50
C GLY A 63 -10.76 7.98 9.51
N ASP A 64 -10.41 7.92 10.80
CA ASP A 64 -11.38 7.65 11.87
C ASP A 64 -12.46 8.73 11.98
N ASP A 65 -12.14 10.01 11.73
CA ASP A 65 -13.12 11.12 11.80
C ASP A 65 -13.05 12.13 10.64
N GLU A 66 -12.12 11.97 9.69
CA GLU A 66 -11.87 12.96 8.65
C GLU A 66 -11.95 12.39 7.23
N GLN A 67 -12.47 13.20 6.32
CA GLN A 67 -12.41 12.95 4.89
C GLN A 67 -11.60 14.05 4.22
N SER A 68 -10.58 13.65 3.47
CA SER A 68 -9.74 14.56 2.71
C SER A 68 -9.57 14.07 1.28
N ARG A 69 -8.90 14.89 0.47
CA ARG A 69 -8.60 14.60 -0.93
C ARG A 69 -7.10 14.71 -1.13
N LEU A 70 -6.55 13.73 -1.83
CA LEU A 70 -5.15 13.70 -2.24
C LEU A 70 -5.09 13.70 -3.77
N ASP A 71 -4.42 14.69 -4.34
CA ASP A 71 -4.11 14.72 -5.76
C ASP A 71 -2.63 14.41 -5.96
N VAL A 72 -2.33 13.47 -6.85
CA VAL A 72 -0.97 12.97 -7.12
C VAL A 72 -0.67 13.16 -8.60
N GLU A 73 0.49 13.72 -8.93
CA GLU A 73 0.92 13.93 -10.32
C GLU A 73 2.38 13.55 -10.53
N ILE A 74 2.68 12.85 -11.63
CA ILE A 74 4.06 12.72 -12.09
C ILE A 74 4.41 13.96 -12.91
N THR A 75 5.23 14.85 -12.36
CA THR A 75 5.48 16.15 -12.98
C THR A 75 6.69 16.15 -13.90
N GLN A 76 7.72 15.36 -13.58
CA GLN A 76 9.00 15.48 -14.27
C GLN A 76 9.77 14.15 -14.32
N ARG A 77 10.56 13.96 -15.40
CA ARG A 77 11.69 13.03 -15.40
C ARG A 77 12.89 13.69 -14.74
N VAL A 78 13.63 12.92 -13.94
CA VAL A 78 14.84 13.37 -13.25
C VAL A 78 15.93 12.30 -13.34
N GLN A 79 17.18 12.70 -13.15
CA GLN A 79 18.28 11.79 -12.90
C GLN A 79 18.58 11.78 -11.41
N TRP A 80 18.48 10.63 -10.75
CA TRP A 80 18.82 10.47 -9.35
C TRP A 80 20.05 9.59 -9.22
N GLN A 81 21.19 10.17 -8.85
CA GLN A 81 22.47 9.45 -8.72
C GLN A 81 22.81 8.59 -9.96
N GLY A 82 22.55 9.13 -11.16
CA GLY A 82 22.79 8.44 -12.44
C GLY A 82 21.73 7.42 -12.84
N ARG A 83 20.58 7.37 -12.15
CA ARG A 83 19.44 6.51 -12.47
C ARG A 83 18.26 7.31 -13.00
N ASP A 84 17.54 6.74 -13.96
CA ASP A 84 16.26 7.29 -14.42
C ASP A 84 15.22 7.22 -13.30
N ALA A 85 14.65 8.37 -12.97
CA ALA A 85 13.60 8.48 -11.98
C ALA A 85 12.55 9.51 -12.42
N VAL A 86 11.48 9.64 -11.64
CA VAL A 86 10.46 10.67 -11.81
C VAL A 86 10.19 11.38 -10.51
N ARG A 87 9.82 12.65 -10.62
CA ARG A 87 9.27 13.43 -9.52
C ARG A 87 7.76 13.26 -9.49
N VAL A 88 7.25 12.86 -8.33
CA VAL A 88 5.82 12.79 -8.03
C VAL A 88 5.50 13.89 -7.04
N THR A 89 4.49 14.71 -7.32
CA THR A 89 4.07 15.83 -6.46
C THR A 89 2.67 15.59 -5.93
N PHE A 90 2.43 16.07 -4.72
CA PHE A 90 1.17 15.99 -4.00
C PHE A 90 0.56 17.40 -3.88
N ASN A 91 -0.72 17.51 -3.52
CA ASN A 91 -1.43 18.79 -3.46
C ASN A 91 -1.03 19.70 -2.28
N ASP A 92 -0.29 19.19 -1.32
CA ASP A 92 0.33 19.89 -0.18
C ASP A 92 1.74 20.43 -0.50
N ALA A 93 2.18 20.33 -1.77
CA ALA A 93 3.54 20.64 -2.22
C ALA A 93 4.64 19.65 -1.79
N ALA A 94 4.30 18.57 -1.07
CA ALA A 94 5.21 17.46 -0.86
C ALA A 94 5.59 16.81 -2.20
N SER A 95 6.74 16.15 -2.25
CA SER A 95 7.17 15.42 -3.43
C SER A 95 8.02 14.19 -3.13
N LYS A 96 7.98 13.21 -4.03
CA LYS A 96 8.79 11.99 -3.95
C LYS A 96 9.57 11.78 -5.23
N ILE A 97 10.78 11.23 -5.11
CA ILE A 97 11.58 10.77 -6.24
C ILE A 97 11.45 9.24 -6.33
N LEU A 98 10.77 8.78 -7.38
CA LEU A 98 10.46 7.36 -7.59
C LEU A 98 11.15 6.83 -8.85
N GLY A 99 11.47 5.53 -8.87
CA GLY A 99 11.96 4.88 -10.08
C GLY A 99 11.87 3.36 -10.02
N PHE A 100 12.38 2.70 -11.04
CA PHE A 100 12.51 1.25 -11.06
C PHE A 100 13.94 0.83 -10.76
N ALA A 101 14.08 -0.10 -9.82
CA ALA A 101 15.31 -0.85 -9.56
C ALA A 101 15.10 -2.32 -9.97
N GLU A 102 16.13 -3.15 -9.82
CA GLU A 102 16.02 -4.60 -10.07
C GLU A 102 14.97 -5.29 -9.19
N SER A 103 14.72 -4.74 -8.00
CA SER A 103 13.76 -5.25 -7.03
C SER A 103 12.31 -4.87 -7.31
N GLY A 104 12.05 -3.86 -8.15
CA GLY A 104 10.71 -3.35 -8.45
C GLY A 104 10.62 -1.81 -8.40
N LEU A 105 9.45 -1.29 -8.06
CA LEU A 105 9.20 0.14 -7.85
C LEU A 105 9.78 0.57 -6.49
N VAL A 106 10.62 1.60 -6.50
CA VAL A 106 11.32 2.10 -5.32
C VAL A 106 11.16 3.62 -5.13
N LYS A 107 11.29 4.05 -3.88
CA LYS A 107 11.38 5.44 -3.42
C LYS A 107 12.84 5.76 -3.09
N TYR A 108 13.37 6.81 -3.69
CA TYR A 108 14.72 7.30 -3.44
C TYR A 108 14.75 8.45 -2.44
N GLN A 109 13.75 9.33 -2.53
CA GLN A 109 13.67 10.53 -1.72
C GLN A 109 12.22 10.92 -1.48
N GLU A 110 11.96 11.50 -0.30
CA GLU A 110 10.76 12.23 0.05
C GLU A 110 11.14 13.66 0.45
N ILE A 111 10.33 14.64 0.07
CA ILE A 111 10.51 16.06 0.40
C ILE A 111 9.17 16.56 0.91
N ASP A 112 9.13 17.02 2.15
CA ASP A 112 7.94 17.57 2.79
C ASP A 112 8.33 18.76 3.68
N ASP A 113 7.63 19.88 3.56
CA ASP A 113 7.90 21.14 4.29
C ASP A 113 9.38 21.59 4.35
N GLY A 114 10.16 21.25 3.31
CA GLY A 114 11.59 21.58 3.21
C GLY A 114 12.52 20.56 3.87
N GLU A 115 11.98 19.61 4.62
CA GLU A 115 12.69 18.42 5.08
C GLU A 115 12.81 17.40 3.96
N GLN A 116 13.90 16.65 3.97
CA GLN A 116 14.23 15.67 2.94
C GLN A 116 14.61 14.35 3.59
N GLU A 117 13.89 13.30 3.26
CA GLU A 117 14.27 11.93 3.61
C GLU A 117 14.95 11.28 2.42
N VAL A 118 16.22 10.90 2.57
CA VAL A 118 16.99 10.22 1.51
C VAL A 118 17.22 8.76 1.90
N TYR A 119 16.79 7.85 1.03
CA TYR A 119 16.79 6.41 1.29
C TYR A 119 18.00 5.71 0.66
N ASP A 120 18.78 4.97 1.45
CA ASP A 120 19.89 4.12 0.99
C ASP A 120 20.05 2.85 1.86
N PRO A 121 19.68 1.64 1.37
CA PRO A 121 19.14 1.39 0.03
C PRO A 121 17.74 2.01 -0.17
N PRO A 122 17.29 2.20 -1.43
CA PRO A 122 15.97 2.77 -1.72
C PRO A 122 14.83 1.99 -1.05
N GLY A 123 13.83 2.70 -0.54
CA GLY A 123 12.62 2.09 0.03
C GLY A 123 11.76 1.40 -1.04
N SER A 124 11.19 0.23 -0.75
CA SER A 124 10.33 -0.48 -1.72
C SER A 124 8.89 0.03 -1.62
N ILE A 125 8.25 0.31 -2.75
CA ILE A 125 6.80 0.63 -2.81
C ILE A 125 6.01 -0.58 -3.31
N LEU A 126 6.50 -1.19 -4.38
CA LEU A 126 5.94 -2.41 -4.96
C LEU A 126 7.09 -3.23 -5.53
N PRO A 127 7.52 -4.31 -4.87
CA PRO A 127 8.51 -5.18 -5.45
C PRO A 127 7.92 -6.01 -6.60
N ASP A 128 8.78 -6.57 -7.43
CA ASP A 128 8.37 -7.69 -8.30
C ASP A 128 7.98 -8.88 -7.40
N LEU A 129 6.79 -9.44 -7.61
CA LEU A 129 6.24 -10.48 -6.74
C LEU A 129 5.85 -11.72 -7.53
N THR A 130 5.97 -12.87 -6.89
CA THR A 130 5.39 -14.14 -7.33
C THR A 130 4.29 -14.54 -6.36
N PHE A 131 3.23 -15.21 -6.82
CA PHE A 131 2.20 -15.70 -5.91
C PHE A 131 2.80 -16.66 -4.88
N GLY A 132 2.47 -16.46 -3.59
CA GLY A 132 3.01 -17.24 -2.47
C GLY A 132 4.41 -16.82 -1.99
N GLU A 133 5.05 -15.85 -2.66
CA GLU A 133 6.33 -15.26 -2.23
C GLU A 133 6.09 -14.08 -1.28
N SER A 134 6.95 -13.95 -0.27
CA SER A 134 7.10 -12.72 0.51
C SER A 134 8.51 -12.18 0.34
N ARG A 135 8.64 -10.85 0.30
CA ARG A 135 9.92 -10.15 0.20
C ARG A 135 10.08 -9.20 1.35
N VAL A 136 11.29 -9.15 1.90
CA VAL A 136 11.66 -8.27 3.01
C VAL A 136 12.80 -7.34 2.57
N PHE A 137 12.68 -6.07 2.92
CA PHE A 137 13.62 -4.99 2.62
C PHE A 137 14.02 -4.29 3.92
N HIS A 138 15.25 -3.80 3.95
CA HIS A 138 15.79 -3.11 5.13
C HIS A 138 16.35 -1.73 4.72
N PRO A 139 15.50 -0.79 4.26
CA PRO A 139 15.97 0.53 3.89
C PRO A 139 16.43 1.29 5.14
N LYS A 140 17.34 2.24 4.91
CA LYS A 140 17.72 3.26 5.88
C LYS A 140 17.44 4.60 5.26
N TYR A 141 17.06 5.59 6.06
CA TYR A 141 17.04 6.97 5.58
C TYR A 141 17.78 7.91 6.51
N VAL A 142 18.17 9.02 5.91
CA VAL A 142 18.69 10.19 6.60
C VAL A 142 17.70 11.31 6.35
N MET A 143 17.16 11.89 7.43
CA MET A 143 16.36 13.11 7.35
C MET A 143 17.30 14.31 7.38
N GLN A 144 17.11 15.20 6.43
CA GLN A 144 17.89 16.41 6.27
C GLN A 144 16.96 17.61 6.33
N THR A 145 17.37 18.65 7.05
CA THR A 145 16.66 19.94 7.05
C THR A 145 16.85 20.64 5.70
N ALA A 146 16.15 21.77 5.51
CA ALA A 146 16.33 22.61 4.32
C ALA A 146 17.78 23.09 4.11
N ASP A 147 18.55 23.23 5.20
CA ASP A 147 19.97 23.61 5.20
C ASP A 147 20.93 22.41 5.02
N ALA A 148 20.38 21.23 4.69
CA ALA A 148 21.09 19.95 4.54
C ALA A 148 21.78 19.45 5.82
N GLU A 149 21.37 19.94 6.99
CA GLU A 149 21.82 19.40 8.26
C GLU A 149 21.11 18.07 8.52
N VAL A 150 21.85 17.06 8.97
CA VAL A 150 21.27 15.76 9.32
C VAL A 150 20.52 15.90 10.62
N ALA A 151 19.19 15.78 10.56
CA ALA A 151 18.30 15.86 11.71
C ALA A 151 18.18 14.51 12.41
N THR A 152 17.82 13.46 11.68
CA THR A 152 17.66 12.11 12.23
C THR A 152 18.12 11.04 11.25
N ARG A 153 18.35 9.83 11.77
CA ARG A 153 18.50 8.61 10.97
C ARG A 153 17.52 7.58 11.48
N ALA A 154 17.02 6.77 10.57
CA ALA A 154 16.16 5.67 10.91
C ALA A 154 16.39 4.49 9.96
N ALA A 155 15.95 3.33 10.42
CA ALA A 155 15.92 2.11 9.63
C ALA A 155 14.51 1.55 9.62
N ALA A 156 14.15 0.87 8.53
CA ALA A 156 12.92 0.09 8.48
C ALA A 156 13.17 -1.37 8.20
N GLU A 157 12.20 -2.18 8.60
CA GLU A 157 11.94 -3.50 8.04
C GLU A 157 10.60 -3.45 7.29
N MET A 158 10.65 -3.58 5.97
CA MET A 158 9.46 -3.59 5.12
C MET A 158 9.26 -4.99 4.55
N SER A 159 8.06 -5.55 4.64
CA SER A 159 7.70 -6.80 3.99
C SER A 159 6.48 -6.64 3.09
N PHE A 160 6.52 -7.34 1.96
CA PHE A 160 5.45 -7.36 0.96
C PHE A 160 5.12 -8.80 0.58
N TRP A 161 3.85 -9.08 0.30
CA TRP A 161 3.41 -10.35 -0.23
C TRP A 161 2.18 -10.17 -1.12
N LEU A 162 2.04 -11.01 -2.14
CA LEU A 162 0.83 -11.04 -2.94
C LEU A 162 -0.25 -11.86 -2.22
N ASP A 163 -1.31 -11.21 -1.72
CA ASP A 163 -2.40 -11.88 -1.00
C ASP A 163 -3.40 -12.54 -1.96
N THR A 164 -3.85 -11.81 -2.97
CA THR A 164 -4.84 -12.30 -3.95
C THR A 164 -4.86 -11.44 -5.21
N ILE A 165 -5.59 -11.92 -6.22
CA ILE A 165 -5.89 -11.20 -7.47
C ILE A 165 -7.40 -11.14 -7.61
N GLU A 166 -7.97 -9.94 -7.57
CA GLU A 166 -9.43 -9.77 -7.52
C GLU A 166 -9.93 -8.64 -8.41
N SER A 167 -11.25 -8.56 -8.57
CA SER A 167 -11.89 -7.39 -9.18
C SER A 167 -12.21 -6.37 -8.11
N VAL A 168 -11.89 -5.11 -8.34
CA VAL A 168 -12.10 -4.01 -7.39
C VAL A 168 -12.96 -2.94 -8.03
N LYS A 169 -14.06 -2.58 -7.37
CA LYS A 169 -14.93 -1.47 -7.74
C LYS A 169 -14.69 -0.27 -6.83
N VAL A 170 -14.37 0.88 -7.44
CA VAL A 170 -14.14 2.18 -6.79
C VAL A 170 -14.87 3.28 -7.58
N PRO A 171 -14.93 4.53 -7.11
CA PRO A 171 -15.59 5.60 -7.87
C PRO A 171 -15.00 5.84 -9.27
N ALA A 172 -13.70 5.60 -9.47
CA ALA A 172 -13.06 5.66 -10.80
C ALA A 172 -13.53 4.53 -11.76
N GLY A 173 -14.22 3.51 -11.24
CA GLY A 173 -14.83 2.43 -12.02
C GLY A 173 -14.49 1.02 -11.51
N THR A 174 -14.54 0.03 -12.40
CA THR A 174 -14.29 -1.39 -12.05
C THR A 174 -13.01 -1.88 -12.71
N PHE A 175 -12.05 -2.30 -11.89
CA PHE A 175 -10.77 -2.85 -12.33
C PHE A 175 -10.78 -4.36 -12.14
N ARG A 176 -10.37 -5.11 -13.17
CA ARG A 176 -10.22 -6.57 -13.12
C ARG A 176 -8.76 -6.94 -12.91
N ASP A 177 -8.51 -8.15 -12.42
CA ASP A 177 -7.17 -8.70 -12.21
C ASP A 177 -6.24 -7.79 -11.39
N VAL A 178 -6.79 -7.17 -10.34
CA VAL A 178 -6.09 -6.24 -9.45
C VAL A 178 -5.28 -7.02 -8.43
N LEU A 179 -3.99 -6.71 -8.31
CA LEU A 179 -3.13 -7.31 -7.29
C LEU A 179 -3.46 -6.70 -5.94
N LYS A 180 -3.90 -7.51 -4.99
CA LYS A 180 -3.97 -7.11 -3.59
C LYS A 180 -2.67 -7.52 -2.90
N VAL A 181 -1.82 -6.54 -2.65
CA VAL A 181 -0.51 -6.72 -2.03
C VAL A 181 -0.63 -6.36 -0.55
N GLY A 182 -0.31 -7.31 0.32
CA GLY A 182 -0.17 -7.04 1.75
C GLY A 182 1.18 -6.40 2.03
N TYR A 183 1.22 -5.50 3.01
CA TYR A 183 2.46 -4.90 3.48
C TYR A 183 2.50 -4.85 5.02
N TYR A 184 3.71 -4.93 5.53
CA TYR A 184 4.08 -4.62 6.91
C TYR A 184 5.36 -3.81 6.90
N ASP A 185 5.41 -2.78 7.71
CA ASP A 185 6.52 -1.85 7.78
C ASP A 185 6.73 -1.47 9.24
N ARG A 186 7.98 -1.55 9.70
CA ARG A 186 8.39 -1.12 11.04
C ARG A 186 9.54 -0.15 10.88
N TRP A 187 9.30 1.11 11.20
CA TRP A 187 10.30 2.18 11.23
C TRP A 187 10.81 2.36 12.65
N GLU A 188 12.12 2.50 12.83
CA GLU A 188 12.75 2.74 14.13
C GLU A 188 13.78 3.88 14.03
N GLU A 189 13.64 4.88 14.89
CA GLU A 189 14.53 6.04 14.98
C GLU A 189 15.72 5.80 15.94
N GLU A 190 16.71 6.71 15.91
CA GLU A 190 17.89 6.63 16.78
C GLU A 190 17.54 6.73 18.29
N ASP A 191 16.43 7.36 18.66
CA ASP A 191 15.96 7.49 20.05
C ASP A 191 15.18 6.25 20.56
N GLY A 192 14.95 5.27 19.67
CA GLY A 192 14.22 4.04 19.96
C GLY A 192 12.69 4.14 19.79
N SER A 193 12.16 5.31 19.41
CA SER A 193 10.78 5.43 18.95
C SER A 193 10.59 4.62 17.66
N PHE A 194 9.37 4.09 17.48
CA PHE A 194 9.09 3.29 16.30
C PHE A 194 7.63 3.35 15.89
N ASP A 195 7.42 3.27 14.58
CA ASP A 195 6.12 3.18 13.95
C ASP A 195 5.93 1.81 13.33
N ILE A 196 4.71 1.28 13.43
CA ILE A 196 4.30 0.06 12.72
C ILE A 196 3.16 0.40 11.77
N SER A 197 3.43 0.27 10.49
CA SER A 197 2.42 0.38 9.43
C SER A 197 2.11 -0.99 8.84
N ARG A 198 0.82 -1.27 8.61
CA ARG A 198 0.41 -2.53 7.97
C ARG A 198 -0.90 -2.38 7.23
N GLY A 199 -1.09 -3.16 6.18
CA GLY A 199 -2.32 -3.11 5.42
C GLY A 199 -2.26 -3.83 4.09
N TYR A 200 -3.08 -3.34 3.18
CA TYR A 200 -3.16 -3.82 1.80
C TYR A 200 -3.18 -2.65 0.81
N ILE A 201 -2.51 -2.84 -0.31
CA ILE A 201 -2.51 -1.93 -1.46
C ILE A 201 -3.03 -2.72 -2.65
N TRP A 202 -3.95 -2.13 -3.40
CA TRP A 202 -4.52 -2.71 -4.60
C TRP A 202 -3.95 -2.03 -5.84
N PHE A 203 -3.27 -2.80 -6.69
CA PHE A 203 -2.64 -2.31 -7.91
C PHE A 203 -3.37 -2.82 -9.16
N ALA A 204 -3.90 -1.89 -9.96
CA ALA A 204 -4.48 -2.19 -11.26
C ALA A 204 -3.43 -1.99 -12.36
N ARG A 205 -3.34 -2.97 -13.27
CA ARG A 205 -2.37 -2.97 -14.37
C ARG A 205 -2.52 -1.71 -15.23
N GLY A 206 -1.42 -1.05 -15.53
CA GLY A 206 -1.37 0.18 -16.33
C GLY A 206 -1.99 1.42 -15.68
N VAL A 207 -2.48 1.30 -14.44
CA VAL A 207 -3.17 2.40 -13.73
C VAL A 207 -2.41 2.81 -12.49
N GLY A 208 -1.96 1.87 -11.66
CA GLY A 208 -1.32 2.16 -10.38
C GLY A 208 -2.18 1.73 -9.21
N ILE A 209 -2.09 2.49 -8.12
CA ILE A 209 -2.84 2.22 -6.90
C ILE A 209 -4.30 2.62 -7.12
N VAL A 210 -5.23 1.68 -6.87
CA VAL A 210 -6.68 1.96 -6.93
C VAL A 210 -7.32 2.05 -5.55
N LYS A 211 -6.68 1.44 -4.55
CA LYS A 211 -7.14 1.43 -3.17
C LYS A 211 -5.98 1.17 -2.22
N ILE A 212 -5.99 1.81 -1.06
CA ILE A 212 -5.14 1.47 0.10
C ILE A 212 -6.07 1.28 1.28
N LYS A 213 -5.78 0.28 2.12
CA LYS A 213 -6.40 0.14 3.43
C LYS A 213 -5.34 -0.30 4.42
N GLY A 214 -5.07 0.53 5.41
CA GLY A 214 -4.01 0.26 6.37
C GLY A 214 -4.27 0.86 7.73
N SER A 215 -3.29 0.66 8.60
CA SER A 215 -3.18 1.33 9.89
C SER A 215 -1.72 1.63 10.17
N ALA A 216 -1.45 2.79 10.76
CA ALA A 216 -0.18 3.11 11.39
C ALA A 216 -0.33 2.99 12.91
N THR A 217 0.73 2.63 13.62
CA THR A 217 0.75 2.60 15.08
C THR A 217 2.05 3.16 15.57
N GLU A 218 1.99 4.34 16.16
CA GLU A 218 3.12 4.97 16.84
C GLU A 218 3.29 4.38 18.23
N VAL A 219 4.53 4.11 18.61
CA VAL A 219 4.89 3.61 19.93
C VAL A 219 5.96 4.49 20.56
N ASP A 220 5.56 5.19 21.62
CA ASP A 220 6.46 5.95 22.48
C ASP A 220 7.24 4.97 23.38
N PRO A 221 8.58 4.95 23.29
CA PRO A 221 9.41 3.98 24.02
C PRO A 221 9.47 4.28 25.52
N GLU A 222 9.31 5.53 25.95
CA GLU A 222 9.40 5.94 27.35
C GLU A 222 8.09 5.61 28.10
N SER A 223 6.96 5.97 27.51
CA SER A 223 5.65 5.78 28.14
C SER A 223 4.99 4.43 27.81
N GLY A 224 5.42 3.79 26.72
CA GLY A 224 4.76 2.62 26.15
C GLY A 224 3.38 2.92 25.55
N ARG A 225 3.02 4.21 25.42
CA ARG A 225 1.76 4.64 24.79
C ARG A 225 1.74 4.16 23.34
N ARG A 226 0.55 3.77 22.89
CA ARG A 226 0.30 3.35 21.51
C ARG A 226 -0.87 4.12 20.94
N GLU A 227 -0.68 4.72 19.79
CA GLU A 227 -1.72 5.43 19.05
C GLU A 227 -1.86 4.78 17.69
N THR A 228 -3.06 4.29 17.35
CA THR A 228 -3.31 3.61 16.09
C THR A 228 -4.28 4.44 15.28
N GLU A 229 -3.84 4.86 14.10
CA GLU A 229 -4.68 5.49 13.11
C GLU A 229 -5.00 4.49 12.00
N LYS A 230 -6.23 4.50 11.51
CA LYS A 230 -6.65 3.71 10.34
C LYS A 230 -6.95 4.65 9.19
N GLU A 231 -6.53 4.22 8.01
CA GLU A 231 -6.73 5.03 6.81
C GLU A 231 -7.18 4.16 5.63
N MET A 232 -8.03 4.75 4.80
CA MET A 232 -8.43 4.17 3.53
C MET A 232 -8.33 5.22 2.43
N HIS A 233 -7.59 4.89 1.37
CA HIS A 233 -7.51 5.67 0.15
C HIS A 233 -8.30 4.95 -0.93
N VAL A 234 -9.17 5.67 -1.64
CA VAL A 234 -9.95 5.10 -2.74
C VAL A 234 -9.82 6.00 -3.96
N LEU A 235 -9.43 5.41 -5.09
CA LEU A 235 -9.25 6.15 -6.34
C LEU A 235 -10.59 6.69 -6.85
N VAL A 236 -10.65 8.02 -7.02
CA VAL A 236 -11.83 8.75 -7.50
C VAL A 236 -11.74 8.98 -9.00
N SER A 237 -10.58 9.39 -9.48
CA SER A 237 -10.30 9.62 -10.90
C SER A 237 -8.81 9.47 -11.18
N TYR A 238 -8.46 9.21 -12.44
CA TYR A 238 -7.07 9.13 -12.87
C TYR A 238 -6.95 9.56 -14.34
N HIS A 239 -5.73 9.91 -14.72
CA HIS A 239 -5.34 10.18 -16.11
C HIS A 239 -3.98 9.53 -16.36
N ILE A 240 -3.87 8.71 -17.40
CA ILE A 240 -2.61 8.08 -17.82
C ILE A 240 -2.15 8.75 -19.12
N ALA A 241 -1.04 9.47 -19.06
CA ALA A 241 -0.46 10.16 -20.19
C ALA A 241 -0.04 9.18 -21.29
N GLY A 242 -0.38 9.52 -22.53
CA GLY A 242 -0.08 8.72 -23.71
C GLY A 242 -1.10 7.63 -24.02
N ASP A 243 -2.07 7.36 -23.13
CA ASP A 243 -3.22 6.53 -23.45
C ASP A 243 -4.33 7.43 -24.02
N ALA A 244 -4.66 7.27 -25.31
CA ALA A 244 -5.67 8.11 -25.99
C ALA A 244 -7.10 7.86 -25.49
N ARG A 245 -7.28 6.99 -24.49
CA ARG A 245 -8.53 6.73 -23.80
C ARG A 245 -8.57 7.59 -22.53
N GLU A 246 -9.31 8.70 -22.57
CA GLU A 246 -9.80 9.33 -21.33
C GLU A 246 -10.71 8.31 -20.63
N GLY A 247 -10.14 7.56 -19.68
CA GLY A 247 -10.76 6.38 -19.09
C GLY A 247 -11.96 6.71 -18.22
N ARG A 248 -13.17 6.54 -18.76
CA ARG A 248 -14.28 5.97 -17.99
C ARG A 248 -14.22 4.46 -18.22
N SER A 249 -13.74 3.68 -17.25
CA SER A 249 -13.85 2.21 -17.35
C SER A 249 -15.32 1.83 -17.22
N GLU A 250 -15.88 1.18 -18.25
CA GLU A 250 -17.25 0.64 -18.26
C GLU A 250 -17.49 -0.38 -17.14
#